data_AF-A0A1W1WWQ7-F1
#
_entry.id   AF-A0A1W1WWQ7-F1
#
_cell.length_a   1.000
_cell.length_b   1.000
_cell.length_c   1.000
_cell.angle_alpha   90.00
_cell.angle_beta   90.00
_cell.angle_gamma   90.00
#
_symmetry.space_group_name_H-M   'P 1'
#
loop_
_entity.id
_entity.type
_entity.pdbx_description
1 polymer ?
#
loop_
_entity_poly.entity_id
_entity_poly.type
_entity_poly.pdbx_seq_one_letter_code
_entity_poly.pdbx_strand_id
1 'polypeptide(L)'
;MLHQWLLNYLLPVCVTVALFGSLVYMYLVNRIYDVCREHYPALVDIEPHHYRTNLDQPFVAFSKVPPLLGAKSWQEMASASHQRLCRVAMWLQRAVIAALLGLLVPFFI
;
A
#
# COMPACT_ATOMS: atom_id res chain seq x y z
N MET A 1 7.92 -25.72 22.58
CA MET A 1 7.85 -24.37 23.18
C MET A 1 7.83 -23.26 22.13
N LEU A 2 8.77 -23.23 21.17
CA LEU A 2 8.78 -22.22 20.08
C LEU A 2 7.48 -22.20 19.26
N HIS A 3 6.99 -23.36 18.83
CA HIS A 3 5.77 -23.49 18.02
C HIS A 3 4.51 -22.95 18.75
N GLN A 4 4.37 -23.21 20.05
CA GLN A 4 3.29 -22.64 20.87
C GLN A 4 3.41 -21.12 21.04
N TRP A 5 4.63 -20.59 21.16
CA TRP A 5 4.86 -19.15 21.21
C TRP A 5 4.48 -18.47 19.88
N LEU A 6 4.85 -19.08 18.75
CA LEU A 6 4.47 -18.60 17.41
C LEU A 6 2.95 -18.53 17.23
N LEU A 7 2.24 -19.59 17.62
CA LEU A 7 0.78 -19.63 17.50
C LEU A 7 0.07 -18.65 18.44
N ASN A 8 0.56 -18.49 19.67
CA ASN A 8 -0.14 -17.66 20.67
C ASN A 8 0.18 -16.16 20.56
N TYR A 9 1.34 -15.79 20.01
CA TYR A 9 1.79 -14.39 20.00
C TYR A 9 2.08 -13.87 18.59
N LEU A 10 2.78 -14.62 17.75
CA LEU A 10 3.11 -14.15 16.40
C LEU A 10 1.87 -14.13 15.51
N LEU A 11 1.09 -15.22 15.51
CA LEU A 11 -0.08 -15.36 14.64
C LEU A 11 -1.13 -14.25 14.88
N PRO A 12 -1.55 -13.91 16.12
CA PRO A 12 -2.53 -12.85 16.35
C PRO A 12 -2.01 -11.47 15.94
N VAL A 13 -0.71 -11.20 16.15
CA VAL A 13 -0.08 -9.96 15.72
C VAL A 13 -0.07 -9.88 14.19
N CYS A 14 0.34 -10.93 13.50
CA CYS A 14 0.34 -10.99 12.04
C CYS A 14 -1.07 -10.85 11.46
N VAL A 15 -2.09 -11.49 12.04
CA VAL A 15 -3.50 -11.35 11.62
C VAL A 15 -3.97 -9.90 11.80
N THR A 16 -3.69 -9.30 12.97
CA THR A 16 -4.09 -7.92 13.28
C THR A 16 -3.42 -6.93 12.32
N VAL A 17 -2.11 -7.08 12.09
CA VAL A 17 -1.37 -6.22 11.16
C VAL A 17 -1.84 -6.43 9.72
N ALA A 18 -2.13 -7.66 9.30
CA ALA A 18 -2.64 -7.92 7.96
C ALA A 18 -4.02 -7.28 7.74
N LEU A 19 -4.96 -7.46 8.69
CA LEU A 19 -6.31 -6.91 8.58
C LEU A 19 -6.35 -5.39 8.72
N PHE A 20 -5.84 -4.83 9.81
CA PHE A 20 -5.87 -3.39 10.02
C PHE A 20 -4.89 -2.67 9.09
N GLY A 21 -3.71 -3.24 8.87
CA GLY A 21 -2.72 -2.66 7.97
C GLY A 21 -3.21 -2.63 6.52
N SER A 22 -3.94 -3.64 6.06
CA SER A 22 -4.54 -3.60 4.71
C SER A 22 -5.61 -2.51 4.61
N LEU A 23 -6.51 -2.36 5.58
CA LEU A 23 -7.51 -1.29 5.60
C LEU A 23 -6.88 0.10 5.63
N VAL A 24 -5.87 0.31 6.49
CA VAL A 24 -5.14 1.59 6.56
C VAL A 24 -4.41 1.85 5.25
N TYR A 25 -3.79 0.83 4.65
CA TYR A 25 -3.14 0.94 3.34
C TYR A 25 -4.15 1.32 2.25
N MET A 26 -5.32 0.69 2.23
CA MET A 26 -6.41 1.02 1.30
C MET A 26 -6.82 2.49 1.40
N TYR A 27 -7.05 2.96 2.63
CA TYR A 27 -7.39 4.37 2.87
C TYR A 27 -6.28 5.32 2.40
N LEU A 28 -5.03 4.98 2.72
CA LEU A 28 -3.89 5.84 2.43
C LEU A 28 -3.57 5.89 0.93
N VAL A 29 -3.78 4.79 0.20
CA VAL A 29 -3.70 4.74 -1.26
C VAL A 29 -4.75 5.65 -1.92
N ASN A 30 -6.00 5.58 -1.47
CA ASN A 30 -7.05 6.49 -1.95
C ASN A 30 -6.71 7.95 -1.67
N ARG A 31 -6.21 8.25 -0.46
CA ARG A 31 -5.82 9.62 -0.11
C ARG A 31 -4.65 10.13 -0.96
N ILE A 32 -3.67 9.27 -1.27
CA ILE A 32 -2.56 9.61 -2.16
C ILE A 32 -3.08 9.86 -3.58
N TYR A 33 -4.02 9.05 -4.06
CA TYR A 33 -4.63 9.23 -5.37
C TYR A 33 -5.32 10.61 -5.48
N ASP A 34 -6.13 10.99 -4.50
CA ASP A 34 -6.81 12.28 -4.49
C ASP A 34 -5.81 13.44 -4.53
N VAL A 35 -4.75 13.37 -3.71
CA VAL A 35 -3.68 14.37 -3.69
C VAL A 35 -2.97 14.45 -5.05
N CYS A 36 -2.64 13.30 -5.66
CA CYS A 36 -1.98 13.26 -6.96
C CYS A 36 -2.88 13.81 -8.07
N ARG A 37 -4.17 13.46 -8.06
CA ARG A 37 -5.15 13.96 -9.03
C ARG A 37 -5.32 15.47 -8.94
N GLU A 38 -5.34 16.02 -7.73
CA GLU A 38 -5.58 17.45 -7.49
C GLU A 38 -4.33 18.30 -7.74
N HIS A 39 -3.16 17.84 -7.29
CA HIS A 39 -1.94 18.66 -7.29
C HIS A 39 -0.91 18.26 -8.35
N TYR A 40 -0.98 17.05 -8.86
CA TYR A 40 0.01 16.48 -9.79
C TYR A 40 -0.64 15.69 -10.93
N PRO A 41 -1.57 16.27 -11.69
CA PRO A 41 -2.31 15.55 -12.73
C PRO A 41 -1.38 14.92 -13.79
N ALA A 42 -0.25 15.56 -14.10
CA ALA A 42 0.76 15.03 -15.02
C ALA A 42 1.33 13.68 -14.57
N LEU A 43 1.56 13.47 -13.27
CA LEU A 43 2.04 12.18 -12.72
C LEU A 43 1.00 11.07 -12.86
N VAL A 44 -0.27 11.44 -12.92
CA VAL A 44 -1.40 10.53 -13.05
C VAL A 44 -1.68 10.22 -14.53
N ASP A 45 -1.36 11.15 -15.44
CA ASP A 45 -1.62 11.07 -16.88
C ASP A 45 -0.47 10.40 -17.70
N ILE A 46 0.72 10.18 -17.12
CA ILE A 46 1.89 9.55 -17.79
C ILE A 46 1.66 8.07 -18.17
N GLU A 47 0.52 7.45 -17.81
CA GLU A 47 0.08 6.13 -18.33
C GLU A 47 -1.18 6.27 -19.21
N PRO A 48 -1.05 6.65 -20.51
CA PRO A 48 -2.18 7.06 -21.34
C PRO A 48 -3.10 5.89 -21.78
N HIS A 49 -2.68 4.63 -21.63
CA HIS A 49 -3.39 3.48 -22.16
C HIS A 49 -4.33 2.77 -21.17
N HIS A 50 -4.36 3.18 -19.89
CA HIS A 50 -5.30 2.64 -18.89
C HIS A 50 -6.28 3.67 -18.32
N TYR A 51 -6.26 4.91 -18.83
CA TYR A 51 -6.88 6.04 -18.15
C TYR A 51 -8.33 6.37 -18.56
N ARG A 52 -8.73 6.12 -19.82
CA ARG A 52 -10.03 6.58 -20.34
C ARG A 52 -11.25 5.69 -20.06
N THR A 53 -11.08 4.46 -19.58
CA THR A 53 -12.19 3.49 -19.47
C THR A 53 -12.83 3.39 -18.09
N ASN A 54 -12.31 4.09 -17.06
CA ASN A 54 -12.58 3.73 -15.67
C ASN A 54 -12.96 4.93 -14.77
N LEU A 55 -13.93 5.74 -15.19
CA LEU A 55 -14.42 6.88 -14.40
C LEU A 55 -15.30 6.49 -13.20
N ASP A 56 -15.74 5.23 -13.08
CA ASP A 56 -16.69 4.77 -12.04
C ASP A 56 -16.13 3.73 -11.04
N GLN A 57 -14.81 3.46 -11.04
CA GLN A 57 -14.27 2.29 -10.33
C GLN A 57 -13.26 2.64 -9.22
N PRO A 58 -13.66 2.63 -7.92
CA PRO A 58 -12.75 2.87 -6.80
C PRO A 58 -11.61 1.83 -6.72
N PHE A 59 -11.78 0.66 -7.32
CA PHE A 59 -10.76 -0.39 -7.39
C PHE A 59 -9.59 -0.07 -8.32
N VAL A 60 -9.69 0.95 -9.18
CA VAL A 60 -8.61 1.34 -10.10
C VAL A 60 -7.54 2.19 -9.42
N ALA A 61 -7.86 2.83 -8.28
CA ALA A 61 -6.84 3.46 -7.43
C ALA A 61 -5.81 2.43 -6.94
N PHE A 62 -6.24 1.17 -6.70
CA PHE A 62 -5.36 0.07 -6.32
C PHE A 62 -4.48 -0.42 -7.46
N SER A 63 -4.83 -0.21 -8.72
CA SER A 63 -3.96 -0.62 -9.82
C SER A 63 -3.00 0.48 -10.24
N LYS A 64 -3.32 1.77 -10.02
CA LYS A 64 -2.53 2.92 -10.50
C LYS A 64 -1.57 3.53 -9.48
N VAL A 65 -1.94 3.58 -8.20
CA VAL A 65 -1.07 4.13 -7.15
C VAL A 65 0.09 3.20 -6.79
N PRO A 66 -0.08 1.86 -6.73
CA PRO A 66 1.04 0.97 -6.46
C PRO A 66 2.16 1.01 -7.53
N PRO A 67 1.86 1.15 -8.85
CA PRO A 67 2.87 1.46 -9.86
C PRO A 67 3.63 2.76 -9.60
N LEU A 68 2.95 3.86 -9.25
CA LEU A 68 3.59 5.13 -8.91
C LEU A 68 4.52 5.02 -7.70
N LEU A 69 4.08 4.29 -6.66
CA LEU A 69 4.90 3.98 -5.48
C LEU A 69 6.11 3.11 -5.85
N GLY A 70 5.92 2.13 -6.74
CA GLY A 70 6.96 1.22 -7.22
C GLY A 70 8.01 1.88 -8.13
N ALA A 71 7.58 2.77 -9.03
CA ALA A 71 8.43 3.48 -9.99
C ALA A 71 9.24 4.64 -9.36
N LYS A 72 9.01 4.95 -8.07
CA LYS A 72 9.61 6.09 -7.34
C LYS A 72 9.33 7.47 -7.96
N SER A 73 8.38 7.59 -8.87
CA SER A 73 7.96 8.87 -9.47
C SER A 73 7.42 9.85 -8.43
N TRP A 74 6.99 9.38 -7.26
CA TRP A 74 6.63 10.22 -6.11
C TRP A 74 7.78 11.11 -5.59
N GLN A 75 9.04 10.80 -5.92
CA GLN A 75 10.18 11.66 -5.58
C GLN A 75 10.18 12.98 -6.36
N GLU A 76 9.50 13.03 -7.50
CA GLU A 76 9.37 14.22 -8.34
C GLU A 76 8.32 15.21 -7.78
N MET A 77 7.53 14.79 -6.79
CA MET A 77 6.56 15.67 -6.13
C MET A 77 7.29 16.79 -5.37
N ALA A 78 6.93 18.05 -5.65
CA ALA A 78 7.58 19.21 -5.02
C ALA A 78 7.34 19.31 -3.50
N SER A 79 6.26 18.70 -2.98
CA SER A 79 5.91 18.80 -1.56
C SER A 79 6.49 17.66 -0.73
N ALA A 80 7.26 18.02 0.31
CA ALA A 80 7.83 17.07 1.26
C ALA A 80 6.76 16.30 2.07
N SER A 81 5.57 16.88 2.28
CA SER A 81 4.47 16.18 2.98
C SER A 81 3.88 15.06 2.12
N HIS A 82 3.69 15.30 0.82
CA HIS A 82 3.18 14.31 -0.14
C HIS A 82 4.17 13.15 -0.33
N GLN A 83 5.47 13.46 -0.38
CA GLN A 83 6.53 12.44 -0.40
C GLN A 83 6.56 11.59 0.88
N ARG A 84 6.31 12.18 2.05
CA ARG A 84 6.24 11.43 3.32
C ARG A 84 5.05 10.47 3.32
N LEU A 85 3.88 10.91 2.85
CA LEU A 85 2.70 10.07 2.71
C LEU A 85 2.99 8.85 1.82
N CYS A 86 3.60 9.05 0.65
CA CYS A 86 4.00 7.96 -0.25
C CYS A 86 4.99 7.00 0.42
N ARG A 87 5.97 7.52 1.17
CA ARG A 87 6.92 6.70 1.94
C ARG A 87 6.25 5.86 3.02
N VAL A 88 5.33 6.45 3.78
CA VAL A 88 4.56 5.73 4.80
C VAL A 88 3.73 4.63 4.15
N ALA A 89 3.10 4.89 3.00
CA ALA A 89 2.35 3.90 2.23
C ALA A 89 3.20 2.68 1.87
N MET A 90 4.41 2.91 1.36
CA MET A 90 5.32 1.83 0.99
C MET A 90 5.78 1.02 2.20
N TRP A 91 6.10 1.68 3.31
CA TRP A 91 6.48 0.97 4.55
C TRP A 91 5.33 0.14 5.10
N LEU A 92 4.12 0.69 5.09
CA LEU A 92 2.92 -0.01 5.51
C LEU A 92 2.63 -1.22 4.61
N GLN A 93 2.75 -1.06 3.28
CA GLN A 93 2.63 -2.17 2.33
C GLN A 93 3.61 -3.30 2.64
N ARG A 94 4.89 -2.95 2.88
CA ARG A 94 5.93 -3.92 3.24
C ARG A 94 5.63 -4.60 4.58
N ALA A 95 5.14 -3.85 5.57
CA ALA A 95 4.75 -4.40 6.86
C ALA A 95 3.58 -5.40 6.74
N VAL A 96 2.57 -5.08 5.92
CA VAL A 96 1.46 -5.98 5.63
C VAL A 96 1.94 -7.24 4.92
N ILE A 97 2.80 -7.12 3.90
CA ILE A 97 3.38 -8.28 3.20
C ILE A 97 4.19 -9.14 4.18
N ALA A 98 5.04 -8.52 5.00
CA ALA A 98 5.81 -9.24 6.01
C ALA A 98 4.91 -9.94 7.03
N ALA A 99 3.80 -9.32 7.43
CA ALA A 99 2.82 -9.95 8.31
C ALA A 99 2.12 -11.15 7.66
N LEU A 100 1.74 -11.02 6.37
CA LEU A 100 1.16 -12.12 5.60
C LEU A 100 2.14 -13.29 5.44
N LEU A 101 3.42 -13.01 5.16
CA LEU A 101 4.46 -14.03 5.15
C LEU A 101 4.68 -14.63 6.54
N GLY A 102 4.59 -13.82 7.59
CA GLY A 102 4.66 -14.23 8.99
C GLY A 102 3.56 -15.22 9.39
N LEU A 103 2.37 -15.14 8.78
CA LEU A 103 1.30 -16.12 8.99
C LEU A 103 1.67 -17.51 8.48
N LEU A 104 2.56 -17.61 7.49
CA LEU A 104 3.00 -18.88 6.92
C LEU A 104 4.10 -19.54 7.75
N VAL A 105 4.86 -18.77 8.53
CA VAL A 105 6.01 -19.24 9.33
C VAL A 105 5.66 -20.44 10.25
N PRO A 106 4.54 -20.45 10.99
CA PRO A 106 4.19 -21.59 11.85
C PRO A 106 3.88 -22.89 11.10
N PHE A 107 3.66 -22.84 9.77
CA PHE A 107 3.40 -24.03 8.96
C PHE A 107 4.66 -24.69 8.40
N PHE A 108 5.80 -23.99 8.45
CA PHE A 108 7.10 -24.49 7.97
C PHE A 108 8.08 -24.82 9.11
N ILE A 109 7.67 -24.64 10.37
CA ILE A 109 8.46 -24.89 11.59
C ILE A 109 7.69 -25.83 12.52
#